data_AF-A0A4P6ELA0-F1
#
_entry.id   AF-A0A4P6ELA0-F1
#
_cell.length_a   1.000
_cell.length_b   1.000
_cell.length_c   1.000
_cell.angle_alpha   90.00
_cell.angle_beta   90.00
_cell.angle_gamma   90.00
#
_symmetry.space_group_name_H-M   'P 1'
#
loop_
_entity.id
_entity.type
_entity.pdbx_description
1 polymer ?
#
loop_
_entity_poly.entity_id
_entity_poly.type
_entity_poly.pdbx_seq_one_letter_code
_entity_poly.pdbx_strand_id
1 'polypeptide(L)'
;MSRVAPPVRASRLATAALAVAVLAVGFAAHELLPPAVGGPAGDALYATLMTLLAALLVARASPLWAGAVGFAVSAVVEVLQLTGLPAAVVARVPAARYVLGSTFAASDLAWYALGALVGATLVGISRASWRSGHVIVRHGYELGRRRRRALPAVLAVLVAFAAAGGVLTWRVGAEAGDLRPQVAQARQVLADAEGRVADDATRTALAASIDAATATLAERPLLERRPGDARRAGDLLARRVDAVTTSRLTLARTTAATARDALQPVTARGETVLTATDGLGADEQVRGALATALDSAAASAAQAADDALGDATDPTAVERTASDLVAARDAVGTATVALLTAQDAVTCPEPDQVWFPEGGHLADDDLASVPWAPGMRVRADVLPSLVQLDDAFRARFGSDLKLNSAYRSYDDQLAVYDPAHPNPLAAPPGCSNHGLGTSVDIDGISQPGSAEYAWLAAHAGTYGWMHPDWAEPGGRLPEPWHWQSVLTPTSY
;
A
#
# COMPACT_ATOMS: atom_id res chain seq x y z
N MET A 1 -62.94 -44.09 60.35
CA MET A 1 -63.47 -43.96 58.98
C MET A 1 -62.77 -42.79 58.30
N SER A 2 -62.19 -43.04 57.13
CA SER A 2 -61.33 -42.12 56.38
C SER A 2 -62.11 -41.14 55.48
N ARG A 3 -61.43 -40.03 55.13
CA ARG A 3 -61.72 -38.98 54.10
C ARG A 3 -62.71 -37.90 54.57
N VAL A 4 -62.54 -36.61 54.27
CA VAL A 4 -62.21 -35.98 52.99
C VAL A 4 -61.44 -34.66 53.19
N ALA A 5 -60.41 -34.44 52.37
CA ALA A 5 -59.66 -33.17 52.28
C ALA A 5 -60.46 -32.09 51.51
N PRO A 6 -60.29 -30.82 51.91
CA PRO A 6 -59.95 -29.81 50.90
C PRO A 6 -58.86 -28.85 51.42
N PRO A 7 -57.72 -28.71 50.72
CA PRO A 7 -57.36 -27.39 50.19
C PRO A 7 -56.46 -27.49 48.94
N VAL A 8 -57.06 -27.49 47.73
CA VAL A 8 -56.30 -27.44 46.46
C VAL A 8 -56.69 -26.25 45.59
N ARG A 9 -57.87 -25.64 45.82
CA ARG A 9 -58.42 -24.59 44.95
C ARG A 9 -57.71 -23.23 45.10
N ALA A 10 -57.31 -22.83 46.31
CA ALA A 10 -56.73 -21.50 46.56
C ALA A 10 -55.29 -21.32 46.03
N SER A 11 -54.45 -22.36 46.09
CA SER A 11 -53.07 -22.31 45.58
C SER A 11 -52.98 -22.24 44.05
N ARG A 12 -54.02 -22.71 43.36
CA ARG A 12 -54.14 -22.65 41.90
C ARG A 12 -54.43 -21.24 41.40
N LEU A 13 -55.30 -20.48 42.08
CA LEU A 13 -55.60 -19.10 41.71
C LEU A 13 -54.37 -18.18 41.82
N ALA A 14 -53.58 -18.34 42.88
CA ALA A 14 -52.34 -17.59 43.04
C ALA A 14 -51.30 -17.94 41.96
N THR A 15 -51.15 -19.22 41.64
CA THR A 15 -50.23 -19.67 40.58
C THR A 15 -50.70 -19.23 39.19
N ALA A 16 -52.02 -19.19 38.94
CA ALA A 16 -52.60 -18.68 37.71
C ALA A 16 -52.40 -17.17 37.55
N ALA A 17 -52.60 -16.40 38.62
CA ALA A 17 -52.33 -14.96 38.61
C ALA A 17 -50.84 -14.66 38.33
N LEU A 18 -49.93 -15.49 38.88
CA LEU A 18 -48.49 -15.39 38.58
C LEU A 18 -48.19 -15.71 37.12
N ALA A 19 -48.81 -16.75 36.54
CA ALA A 19 -48.64 -17.08 35.13
C ALA A 19 -49.09 -15.94 34.22
N VAL A 20 -50.25 -15.32 34.51
CA VAL A 20 -50.75 -14.16 33.77
C VAL A 20 -49.82 -12.96 33.90
N ALA A 21 -49.29 -12.70 35.10
CA ALA A 21 -48.34 -11.62 35.32
C ALA A 21 -47.02 -11.84 34.56
N VAL A 22 -46.46 -13.06 34.60
CA VAL A 22 -45.24 -13.42 33.86
C VAL A 22 -45.46 -13.32 32.36
N LEU A 23 -46.63 -13.73 31.85
CA LEU A 23 -46.98 -13.58 30.43
C LEU A 23 -47.04 -12.10 30.03
N ALA A 24 -47.71 -11.25 30.82
CA ALA A 24 -47.81 -9.82 30.54
C ALA A 24 -46.44 -9.12 30.59
N VAL A 25 -45.59 -9.49 31.56
CA VAL A 25 -44.22 -8.96 31.66
C VAL A 25 -43.34 -9.48 30.52
N GLY A 26 -43.48 -10.74 30.11
CA GLY A 26 -42.76 -11.31 28.97
C GLY A 26 -43.12 -10.61 27.67
N PHE A 27 -44.41 -10.35 27.45
CA PHE A 27 -44.88 -9.58 26.30
C PHE A 27 -44.36 -8.15 26.32
N ALA A 28 -44.46 -7.45 27.46
CA ALA A 28 -43.95 -6.10 27.61
C ALA A 28 -42.42 -6.02 27.44
N ALA A 29 -41.68 -7.00 27.94
CA ALA A 29 -40.23 -7.10 27.77
C ALA A 29 -39.84 -7.29 26.30
N HIS A 30 -40.62 -8.05 25.54
CA HIS A 30 -40.41 -8.23 24.10
C HIS A 30 -40.65 -6.95 23.30
N GLU A 31 -41.72 -6.20 23.61
CA GLU A 31 -42.12 -5.00 22.84
C GLU A 31 -41.35 -3.73 23.25
N LEU A 32 -40.97 -3.60 24.53
CA LEU A 32 -40.41 -2.36 25.08
C LEU A 32 -38.88 -2.40 25.23
N LEU A 33 -38.27 -3.58 25.28
CA LEU A 33 -36.82 -3.71 25.46
C LEU A 33 -36.13 -3.93 24.11
N PRO A 34 -34.91 -3.41 23.91
CA PRO A 34 -34.11 -3.72 22.74
C PRO A 34 -33.96 -5.24 22.55
N PRO A 35 -33.92 -5.77 21.32
CA PRO A 35 -33.89 -7.22 21.07
C PRO A 35 -32.79 -7.98 21.84
N ALA A 36 -31.64 -7.34 22.06
CA ALA A 36 -30.52 -7.91 22.82
C ALA A 36 -30.83 -8.16 24.31
N VAL A 37 -31.79 -7.41 24.87
CA VAL A 37 -32.29 -7.56 26.23
C VAL A 37 -33.60 -8.34 26.26
N GLY A 38 -34.52 -8.01 25.34
CA GLY A 38 -35.85 -8.60 25.24
C GLY A 38 -35.82 -10.10 24.93
N GLY A 39 -34.85 -10.57 24.14
CA GLY A 39 -34.64 -12.00 23.85
C GLY A 39 -34.30 -12.80 25.11
N PRO A 40 -33.12 -12.60 25.73
CA PRO A 40 -32.73 -13.28 26.96
C PRO A 40 -33.72 -13.16 28.12
N ALA A 41 -34.31 -11.97 28.30
CA ALA A 41 -35.37 -11.75 29.29
C ALA A 41 -36.62 -12.56 28.95
N GLY A 42 -37.00 -12.60 27.67
CA GLY A 42 -38.09 -13.39 27.13
C GLY A 42 -37.90 -14.87 27.38
N ASP A 43 -36.70 -15.43 27.14
CA ASP A 43 -36.40 -16.85 27.34
C ASP A 43 -36.52 -17.26 28.81
N ALA A 44 -35.95 -16.47 29.72
CA ALA A 44 -36.09 -16.70 31.15
C ALA A 44 -37.56 -16.60 31.62
N LEU A 45 -38.32 -15.63 31.11
CA LEU A 45 -39.74 -15.47 31.43
C LEU A 45 -40.60 -16.58 30.81
N TYR A 46 -40.24 -17.08 29.64
CA TYR A 46 -40.88 -18.22 28.97
C TYR A 46 -40.71 -19.51 29.78
N ALA A 47 -39.49 -19.85 30.20
CA ALA A 47 -39.27 -21.01 31.06
C ALA A 47 -39.97 -20.87 32.42
N THR A 48 -39.98 -19.66 32.99
CA THR A 48 -40.75 -19.36 34.22
C THR A 48 -42.24 -19.62 34.00
N LEU A 49 -42.81 -19.19 32.88
CA LEU A 49 -44.20 -19.43 32.50
C LEU A 49 -44.49 -20.93 32.35
N MET A 50 -43.63 -21.67 31.64
CA MET A 50 -43.78 -23.12 31.46
C MET A 50 -43.74 -23.87 32.80
N THR A 51 -42.88 -23.47 33.74
CA THR A 51 -42.86 -24.01 35.09
C THR A 51 -44.18 -23.74 35.84
N LEU A 52 -44.74 -22.54 35.74
CA LEU A 52 -46.02 -22.19 36.38
C LEU A 52 -47.19 -22.98 35.78
N LEU A 53 -47.21 -23.16 34.46
CA LEU A 53 -48.21 -23.96 33.76
C LEU A 53 -48.14 -25.45 34.17
N ALA A 54 -46.92 -26.01 34.25
CA ALA A 54 -46.72 -27.39 34.73
C ALA A 54 -47.26 -27.59 36.17
N ALA A 55 -47.05 -26.60 37.04
CA ALA A 55 -47.56 -26.61 38.41
C ALA A 55 -49.10 -26.44 38.51
N LEU A 56 -49.75 -25.83 37.51
CA LEU A 56 -51.21 -25.72 37.43
C LEU A 56 -51.86 -27.02 36.96
N LEU A 57 -51.26 -27.65 35.95
CA LEU A 57 -51.74 -28.91 35.37
C LEU A 57 -51.68 -30.06 36.39
N VAL A 58 -50.54 -30.23 37.06
CA VAL A 58 -50.33 -31.32 38.01
C VAL A 58 -50.46 -30.81 39.45
N ALA A 59 -51.64 -31.05 40.04
CA ALA A 59 -52.01 -30.56 41.38
C ALA A 59 -51.01 -30.92 42.50
N ARG A 60 -50.29 -32.04 42.34
CA ARG A 60 -49.35 -32.60 43.31
C ARG A 60 -47.87 -32.48 42.91
N ALA A 61 -47.57 -31.83 41.79
CA ALA A 61 -46.19 -31.66 41.34
C ALA A 61 -45.35 -30.97 42.43
N SER A 62 -44.12 -31.41 42.71
CA SER A 62 -43.22 -30.64 43.58
C SER A 62 -42.71 -29.37 42.84
N PRO A 63 -42.27 -28.31 43.54
CA PRO A 63 -41.70 -27.14 42.88
C PRO A 63 -40.49 -27.49 42.00
N LEU A 64 -39.64 -28.42 42.44
CA LEU A 64 -38.51 -28.92 41.67
C LEU A 64 -38.96 -29.68 40.41
N TRP A 65 -40.02 -30.50 40.51
CA TRP A 65 -40.59 -31.17 39.34
C TRP A 65 -41.13 -30.15 38.33
N ALA A 66 -41.85 -29.12 38.79
CA ALA A 66 -42.38 -28.09 37.91
C ALA A 66 -41.26 -27.28 37.24
N GLY A 67 -40.17 -26.99 37.97
CA GLY A 67 -38.96 -26.40 37.41
C GLY A 67 -38.33 -27.28 36.33
N ALA A 68 -38.10 -28.57 36.64
CA ALA A 68 -37.52 -29.52 35.69
C ALA A 68 -38.37 -29.68 34.43
N VAL A 69 -39.71 -29.72 34.54
CA VAL A 69 -40.61 -29.77 33.40
C VAL A 69 -40.58 -28.48 32.59
N GLY A 70 -40.58 -27.31 33.24
CA GLY A 70 -40.48 -26.03 32.54
C GLY A 70 -39.17 -25.88 31.76
N PHE A 71 -38.05 -26.29 32.35
CA PHE A 71 -36.76 -26.36 31.66
C PHE A 71 -36.79 -27.35 30.49
N ALA A 72 -37.24 -28.58 30.73
CA ALA A 72 -37.27 -29.63 29.72
C ALA A 72 -38.13 -29.24 28.51
N VAL A 73 -39.33 -28.68 28.75
CA VAL A 73 -40.21 -28.21 27.67
C VAL A 73 -39.52 -27.12 26.86
N SER A 74 -38.93 -26.13 27.53
CA SER A 74 -38.24 -25.02 26.85
C SER A 74 -37.02 -25.51 26.06
N ALA A 75 -36.21 -26.39 26.64
CA ALA A 75 -35.06 -26.99 25.97
C ALA A 75 -35.45 -27.89 24.79
N VAL A 76 -36.57 -28.62 24.88
CA VAL A 76 -37.10 -29.41 23.75
C VAL A 76 -37.55 -28.49 22.62
N VAL A 77 -38.27 -27.41 22.92
CA VAL A 77 -38.67 -26.41 21.92
C VAL A 77 -37.43 -25.81 21.24
N GLU A 78 -36.40 -25.49 22.01
CA GLU A 78 -35.12 -24.97 21.52
C GLU A 78 -34.42 -25.97 20.58
N VAL A 79 -34.26 -27.23 21.01
CA VAL A 79 -33.62 -28.28 20.19
C VAL A 79 -34.43 -28.58 18.92
N LEU A 80 -35.76 -28.51 18.98
CA LEU A 80 -36.61 -28.70 17.80
C LEU A 80 -36.32 -27.69 16.69
N GLN A 81 -35.78 -26.50 17.00
CA GLN A 81 -35.43 -25.50 15.99
C GLN A 81 -34.27 -25.96 15.08
N LEU A 82 -33.46 -26.92 15.51
CA LEU A 82 -32.45 -27.56 14.66
C LEU A 82 -33.05 -28.39 13.51
N THR A 83 -34.33 -28.76 13.60
CA THR A 83 -35.01 -29.60 12.60
C THR A 83 -35.68 -28.79 11.48
N GLY A 84 -35.75 -27.46 11.60
CA GLY A 84 -36.47 -26.58 10.67
C GLY A 84 -38.01 -26.65 10.77
N LEU A 85 -38.57 -27.58 11.55
CA LEU A 85 -40.02 -27.71 11.75
C LEU A 85 -40.66 -26.45 12.36
N PRO A 86 -40.10 -25.82 13.42
CA PRO A 86 -40.64 -24.57 13.95
C PRO A 86 -40.72 -23.45 12.91
N ALA A 87 -39.67 -23.30 12.10
CA ALA A 87 -39.64 -22.28 11.05
C ALA A 87 -40.74 -22.50 9.99
N ALA A 88 -40.99 -23.76 9.61
CA ALA A 88 -42.06 -24.12 8.67
C ALA A 88 -43.47 -23.84 9.23
N VAL A 89 -43.66 -23.94 10.55
CA VAL A 89 -44.92 -23.58 11.22
C VAL A 89 -45.07 -22.06 11.30
N VAL A 90 -44.02 -21.34 11.70
CA VAL A 90 -44.02 -19.87 11.80
C VAL A 90 -44.30 -19.20 10.45
N ALA A 91 -43.81 -19.77 9.34
CA ALA A 91 -44.09 -19.26 8.00
C ALA A 91 -45.60 -19.27 7.64
N ARG A 92 -46.37 -20.19 8.21
CA ARG A 92 -47.83 -20.32 7.99
C ARG A 92 -48.65 -19.60 9.06
N VAL A 93 -48.13 -19.55 10.29
CA VAL A 93 -48.76 -18.90 11.44
C VAL A 93 -47.70 -18.04 12.14
N PRO A 94 -47.54 -16.76 11.74
CA PRO A 94 -46.48 -15.90 12.29
C PRO A 94 -46.50 -15.78 13.82
N ALA A 95 -47.69 -15.85 14.43
CA ALA A 95 -47.85 -15.82 15.88
C ALA A 95 -47.24 -17.03 16.61
N ALA A 96 -46.97 -18.14 15.92
CA ALA A 96 -46.35 -19.33 16.52
C ALA A 96 -44.92 -19.07 17.02
N ARG A 97 -44.27 -17.99 16.55
CA ARG A 97 -42.92 -17.59 16.97
C ARG A 97 -42.80 -17.36 18.48
N TYR A 98 -43.89 -16.92 19.13
CA TYR A 98 -43.91 -16.65 20.57
C TYR A 98 -43.95 -17.91 21.44
N VAL A 99 -44.21 -19.08 20.84
CA VAL A 99 -44.29 -20.37 21.54
C VAL A 99 -43.18 -21.31 21.10
N LEU A 100 -42.83 -21.31 19.82
CA LEU A 100 -41.87 -22.25 19.23
C LEU A 100 -40.47 -21.64 19.00
N GLY A 101 -40.32 -20.32 19.15
CA GLY A 101 -39.11 -19.58 18.81
C GLY A 101 -38.81 -19.57 17.30
N SER A 102 -37.69 -18.98 16.91
CA SER A 102 -37.31 -18.78 15.51
C SER A 102 -35.97 -19.40 15.12
N THR A 103 -35.00 -19.46 16.03
CA THR A 103 -33.62 -19.85 15.74
C THR A 103 -32.96 -20.41 16.98
N PHE A 104 -32.19 -21.49 16.83
CA PHE A 104 -31.48 -22.12 17.93
C PHE A 104 -30.31 -21.26 18.42
N ALA A 105 -30.24 -21.02 19.74
CA ALA A 105 -29.08 -20.46 20.40
C ALA A 105 -28.77 -21.20 21.71
N ALA A 106 -27.57 -21.78 21.79
CA ALA A 106 -27.13 -22.55 22.96
C ALA A 106 -27.08 -21.72 24.26
N SER A 107 -26.95 -20.39 24.16
CA SER A 107 -27.07 -19.47 25.31
C SER A 107 -28.43 -19.53 25.99
N ASP A 108 -29.49 -19.86 25.24
CA ASP A 108 -30.87 -19.74 25.70
C ASP A 108 -31.17 -20.85 26.71
N LEU A 109 -30.46 -21.98 26.64
CA LEU A 109 -30.47 -23.01 27.68
C LEU A 109 -30.10 -22.48 29.06
N ALA A 110 -29.15 -21.53 29.15
CA ALA A 110 -28.78 -20.92 30.43
C ALA A 110 -29.90 -20.01 30.96
N TRP A 111 -30.55 -19.27 30.07
CA TRP A 111 -31.71 -18.42 30.41
C TRP A 111 -32.94 -19.25 30.80
N TYR A 112 -33.19 -20.37 30.12
CA TYR A 112 -34.24 -21.33 30.47
C TYR A 112 -33.97 -21.98 31.83
N ALA A 113 -32.72 -22.35 32.13
CA ALA A 113 -32.35 -22.90 33.44
C ALA A 113 -32.60 -21.89 34.57
N LEU A 114 -32.20 -20.64 34.37
CA LEU A 114 -32.48 -19.55 35.31
C LEU A 114 -33.99 -19.33 35.50
N GLY A 115 -34.75 -19.26 34.40
CA GLY A 115 -36.20 -19.12 34.41
C GLY A 115 -36.92 -20.27 35.14
N ALA A 116 -36.46 -21.51 34.94
CA ALA A 116 -37.02 -22.68 35.61
C ALA A 116 -36.77 -22.67 37.14
N LEU A 117 -35.59 -22.24 37.58
CA LEU A 117 -35.28 -22.07 39.01
C LEU A 117 -36.17 -20.99 39.65
N VAL A 118 -36.38 -19.88 38.95
CA VAL A 118 -37.29 -18.81 39.37
C VAL A 118 -38.71 -19.33 39.46
N GLY A 119 -39.21 -20.00 38.42
CA GLY A 119 -40.53 -20.61 38.39
C GLY A 119 -40.74 -21.58 39.55
N ALA A 120 -39.77 -22.47 39.82
CA ALA A 120 -39.82 -23.41 40.93
C ALA A 120 -39.90 -22.67 42.28
N THR A 121 -39.14 -21.59 42.44
CA THR A 121 -39.17 -20.74 43.63
C THR A 121 -40.54 -20.07 43.80
N LEU A 122 -41.12 -19.53 42.73
CA LEU A 122 -42.46 -18.92 42.72
C LEU A 122 -43.55 -19.93 43.11
N VAL A 123 -43.48 -21.16 42.58
CA VAL A 123 -44.38 -22.26 42.94
C VAL A 123 -44.22 -22.67 44.41
N GLY A 124 -42.98 -22.67 44.93
CA GLY A 124 -42.71 -22.90 46.35
C GLY A 124 -43.36 -21.84 47.25
N ILE A 125 -43.19 -20.57 46.91
CA ILE A 125 -43.73 -19.42 47.65
C ILE A 125 -45.26 -19.39 47.58
N SER A 126 -45.86 -19.64 46.41
CA SER A 126 -47.32 -19.63 46.23
C SER A 126 -48.01 -20.72 47.06
N ARG A 127 -47.31 -21.81 47.38
CA ARG A 127 -47.82 -22.91 48.19
C ARG A 127 -47.50 -22.77 49.68
N ALA A 128 -46.36 -22.19 50.04
CA ALA A 128 -45.98 -21.94 51.42
C ALA A 128 -46.85 -20.83 52.07
N SER A 129 -47.26 -19.83 51.29
CA SER A 129 -48.08 -18.70 51.75
C SER A 129 -49.46 -19.08 52.30
N TRP A 130 -49.97 -20.28 51.99
CA TRP A 130 -51.31 -20.72 52.42
C TRP A 130 -51.31 -21.85 53.45
N ARG A 131 -50.17 -22.51 53.71
CA ARG A 131 -50.04 -23.44 54.84
C ARG A 131 -50.02 -22.72 56.20
N SER A 132 -49.72 -21.42 56.21
CA SER A 132 -49.70 -20.60 57.44
C SER A 132 -51.08 -20.01 57.82
N GLY A 133 -52.14 -20.31 57.06
CA GLY A 133 -53.50 -19.80 57.31
C GLY A 133 -54.30 -20.52 58.41
N HIS A 134 -53.75 -21.58 58.99
CA HIS A 134 -54.32 -22.30 60.14
C HIS A 134 -53.35 -22.28 61.34
N VAL A 135 -52.98 -21.09 61.79
CA VAL A 135 -52.56 -20.86 63.18
C VAL A 135 -53.36 -19.65 63.68
N ILE A 136 -54.10 -19.88 64.75
CA ILE A 136 -55.06 -18.95 65.35
C ILE A 136 -54.33 -17.70 65.90
N VAL A 137 -54.79 -16.53 65.45
CA VAL A 137 -54.93 -15.23 66.15
C VAL A 137 -53.91 -14.91 67.28
N ARG A 138 -52.87 -14.13 66.95
CA ARG A 138 -52.59 -12.76 67.46
C ARG A 138 -51.14 -12.37 67.11
N HIS A 139 -50.98 -11.13 66.66
CA HIS A 139 -49.73 -10.44 66.28
C HIS A 139 -49.06 -10.85 64.96
N GLY A 140 -49.28 -10.05 63.92
CA GLY A 140 -48.57 -10.22 62.64
C GLY A 140 -48.96 -9.26 61.51
N TYR A 141 -49.19 -7.98 61.80
CA TYR A 141 -49.44 -6.98 60.73
C TYR A 141 -48.19 -6.66 59.90
N GLU A 142 -46.98 -7.11 60.29
CA GLU A 142 -45.74 -6.77 59.57
C GLU A 142 -45.23 -7.84 58.59
N LEU A 143 -45.58 -9.13 58.76
CA LEU A 143 -45.01 -10.22 57.94
C LEU A 143 -45.67 -10.38 56.56
N GLY A 144 -46.95 -10.00 56.42
CA GLY A 144 -47.68 -10.06 55.15
C GLY A 144 -47.25 -9.00 54.12
N ARG A 145 -46.73 -7.86 54.59
CA ARG A 145 -46.33 -6.72 53.74
C ARG A 145 -44.95 -6.93 53.09
N ARG A 146 -44.02 -7.61 53.77
CA ARG A 146 -42.69 -7.96 53.23
C ARG A 146 -42.76 -8.99 52.09
N ARG A 147 -43.67 -9.96 52.15
CA ARG A 147 -43.78 -11.04 51.15
C ARG A 147 -44.51 -10.64 49.85
N ARG A 148 -45.47 -9.70 49.89
CA ARG A 148 -46.10 -9.12 48.68
C ARG A 148 -45.14 -8.21 47.89
N ARG A 149 -44.10 -7.65 48.54
CA ARG A 149 -43.06 -6.84 47.89
C ARG A 149 -41.89 -7.66 47.31
N ALA A 150 -41.74 -8.93 47.70
CA ALA A 150 -40.66 -9.79 47.21
C ALA A 150 -40.84 -10.19 45.73
N LEU A 151 -42.09 -10.30 45.27
CA LEU A 151 -42.41 -10.71 43.90
C LEU A 151 -42.00 -9.68 42.83
N PRO A 152 -42.40 -8.39 42.92
CA PRO A 152 -41.91 -7.37 41.98
C PRO A 152 -40.41 -7.13 42.12
N ALA A 153 -39.82 -7.33 43.31
CA ALA A 153 -38.38 -7.19 43.50
C ALA A 153 -37.58 -8.29 42.77
N VAL A 154 -38.02 -9.55 42.83
CA VAL A 154 -37.38 -10.66 42.09
C VAL A 154 -37.53 -10.49 40.58
N LEU A 155 -38.72 -10.09 40.11
CA LEU A 155 -38.95 -9.76 38.69
C LEU A 155 -38.11 -8.57 38.22
N ALA A 156 -38.00 -7.50 39.01
CA ALA A 156 -37.18 -6.34 38.69
C ALA A 156 -35.68 -6.68 38.63
N VAL A 157 -35.20 -7.53 39.55
CA VAL A 157 -33.81 -8.02 39.53
C VAL A 157 -33.55 -8.88 38.29
N LEU A 158 -34.49 -9.72 37.86
CA LEU A 158 -34.35 -10.52 36.63
C LEU A 158 -34.32 -9.68 35.36
N VAL A 159 -35.22 -8.69 35.26
CA VAL A 159 -35.20 -7.73 34.14
C VAL A 159 -33.89 -6.93 34.14
N ALA A 160 -33.38 -6.53 35.32
CA ALA A 160 -32.11 -5.82 35.42
C ALA A 160 -30.90 -6.70 35.03
N PHE A 161 -30.86 -7.98 35.42
CA PHE A 161 -29.78 -8.91 35.05
C PHE A 161 -29.83 -9.28 33.56
N ALA A 162 -31.01 -9.53 32.99
CA ALA A 162 -31.17 -9.77 31.56
C ALA A 162 -30.87 -8.50 30.74
N ALA A 163 -31.24 -7.31 31.24
CA ALA A 163 -30.87 -6.03 30.64
C ALA A 163 -29.37 -5.78 30.67
N ALA A 164 -28.70 -6.04 31.79
CA ALA A 164 -27.25 -5.89 31.90
C ALA A 164 -26.51 -6.86 30.97
N GLY A 165 -26.95 -8.12 30.88
CA GLY A 165 -26.39 -9.11 29.96
C GLY A 165 -26.60 -8.74 28.48
N GLY A 166 -27.79 -8.27 28.12
CA GLY A 166 -28.12 -7.84 26.77
C GLY A 166 -27.41 -6.56 26.31
N VAL A 167 -27.18 -5.61 27.22
CA VAL A 167 -26.38 -4.40 26.92
C VAL A 167 -24.91 -4.76 26.66
N LEU A 168 -24.36 -5.72 27.41
CA LEU A 168 -22.99 -6.19 27.24
C LEU A 168 -22.79 -6.86 25.87
N THR A 169 -23.66 -7.81 25.51
CA THR A 169 -23.60 -8.52 24.22
C THR A 169 -23.82 -7.58 23.04
N TRP A 170 -24.73 -6.60 23.17
CA TRP A 170 -24.92 -5.55 22.17
C TRP A 170 -23.66 -4.72 21.96
N ARG A 171 -23.03 -4.24 23.04
CA ARG A 171 -21.83 -3.41 22.95
C ARG A 171 -20.66 -4.16 22.29
N VAL A 172 -20.47 -5.42 22.66
CA VAL A 172 -19.44 -6.30 22.08
C VAL A 172 -19.73 -6.62 20.61
N GLY A 173 -21.01 -6.76 20.24
CA GLY A 173 -21.44 -6.96 18.85
C GLY A 173 -21.27 -5.73 17.97
N ALA A 174 -21.61 -4.54 18.48
CA ALA A 174 -21.45 -3.27 17.78
C ALA A 174 -19.98 -2.96 17.51
N GLU A 175 -19.11 -3.07 18.52
CA GLU A 175 -17.66 -2.84 18.36
C GLU A 175 -17.03 -3.81 17.33
N ALA A 176 -17.53 -5.05 17.25
CA ALA A 176 -17.09 -6.01 16.25
C ALA A 176 -17.62 -5.71 14.84
N GLY A 177 -18.81 -5.10 14.74
CA GLY A 177 -19.36 -4.58 13.49
C GLY A 177 -18.47 -3.49 12.90
N ASP A 178 -17.96 -2.58 13.74
CA ASP A 178 -17.09 -1.47 13.33
C ASP A 178 -15.67 -1.93 12.97
N LEU A 179 -15.14 -2.96 13.62
CA LEU A 179 -13.78 -3.46 13.38
C LEU A 179 -13.65 -4.21 12.03
N ARG A 180 -14.69 -4.93 11.59
CA ARG A 180 -14.66 -5.71 10.33
C ARG A 180 -14.28 -4.87 9.09
N PRO A 181 -14.92 -3.73 8.79
CA PRO A 181 -14.54 -2.91 7.64
C PRO A 181 -13.13 -2.35 7.78
N GLN A 182 -12.68 -2.01 9.00
CA GLN A 182 -11.31 -1.54 9.22
C GLN A 182 -10.27 -2.62 8.89
N VAL A 183 -10.52 -3.88 9.28
CA VAL A 183 -9.65 -5.02 8.91
C VAL A 183 -9.60 -5.21 7.39
N ALA A 184 -10.72 -5.06 6.70
CA ALA A 184 -10.76 -5.14 5.24
C ALA A 184 -9.95 -4.02 4.58
N GLN A 185 -10.13 -2.78 5.02
CA GLN A 185 -9.37 -1.62 4.55
C GLN A 185 -7.86 -1.78 4.82
N ALA A 186 -7.48 -2.21 6.02
CA ALA A 186 -6.09 -2.41 6.38
C ALA A 186 -5.40 -3.50 5.54
N ARG A 187 -6.11 -4.56 5.17
CA ARG A 187 -5.59 -5.58 4.23
C ARG A 187 -5.34 -5.01 2.85
N GLN A 188 -6.22 -4.14 2.37
CA GLN A 188 -6.01 -3.45 1.09
C GLN A 188 -4.79 -2.53 1.15
N VAL A 189 -4.66 -1.72 2.21
CA VAL A 189 -3.48 -0.86 2.43
C VAL A 189 -2.20 -1.70 2.49
N LEU A 190 -2.24 -2.84 3.20
CA LEU A 190 -1.10 -3.76 3.24
C LEU A 190 -0.80 -4.36 1.86
N ALA A 191 -1.77 -4.71 1.03
CA ALA A 191 -1.49 -5.19 -0.32
C ALA A 191 -0.87 -4.08 -1.19
N ASP A 192 -1.44 -2.88 -1.16
CA ASP A 192 -1.00 -1.74 -1.97
C ASP A 192 0.38 -1.19 -1.57
N ALA A 193 0.84 -1.48 -0.36
CA ALA A 193 2.14 -1.00 0.15
C ALA A 193 3.33 -1.88 -0.23
N GLU A 194 3.13 -3.00 -0.94
CA GLU A 194 4.21 -3.97 -1.22
C GLU A 194 5.32 -3.36 -2.09
N GLY A 195 6.55 -3.36 -1.60
CA GLY A 195 7.70 -2.72 -2.26
C GLY A 195 7.61 -1.19 -2.36
N ARG A 196 6.62 -0.56 -1.71
CA ARG A 196 6.33 0.88 -1.80
C ARG A 196 6.49 1.62 -0.47
N VAL A 197 7.13 1.04 0.53
CA VAL A 197 7.36 1.70 1.83
C VAL A 197 8.85 1.93 2.07
N ALA A 198 9.20 3.04 2.73
CA ALA A 198 10.58 3.31 3.14
C ALA A 198 11.08 2.35 4.24
N ASP A 199 10.18 1.85 5.10
CA ASP A 199 10.50 0.91 6.17
C ASP A 199 9.51 -0.26 6.17
N ASP A 200 9.98 -1.44 5.77
CA ASP A 200 9.18 -2.67 5.70
C ASP A 200 8.72 -3.16 7.09
N ALA A 201 9.37 -2.70 8.18
CA ALA A 201 8.89 -2.97 9.54
C ALA A 201 7.49 -2.38 9.78
N THR A 202 7.11 -1.29 9.10
CA THR A 202 5.76 -0.72 9.18
C THR A 202 4.70 -1.66 8.62
N ARG A 203 4.98 -2.32 7.49
CA ARG A 203 4.13 -3.36 6.90
C ARG A 203 4.02 -4.58 7.79
N THR A 204 5.16 -5.07 8.31
CA THR A 204 5.19 -6.20 9.25
C THR A 204 4.32 -5.91 10.49
N ALA A 205 4.42 -4.70 11.04
CA ALA A 205 3.60 -4.29 12.18
C ALA A 205 2.10 -4.17 11.84
N LEU A 206 1.75 -3.73 10.63
CA LEU A 206 0.37 -3.69 10.15
C LEU A 206 -0.20 -5.12 9.98
N ALA A 207 0.56 -6.03 9.37
CA ALA A 207 0.18 -7.43 9.21
C ALA A 207 -0.13 -8.10 10.57
N ALA A 208 0.78 -7.95 11.55
CA ALA A 208 0.56 -8.47 12.89
C ALA A 208 -0.69 -7.86 13.57
N SER A 209 -0.99 -6.59 13.32
CA SER A 209 -2.19 -5.92 13.87
C SER A 209 -3.48 -6.39 13.19
N ILE A 210 -3.44 -6.70 11.88
CA ILE A 210 -4.54 -7.33 11.15
C ILE A 210 -4.84 -8.71 11.71
N ASP A 211 -3.81 -9.51 11.99
CA ASP A 211 -3.96 -10.85 12.56
C ASP A 211 -4.56 -10.78 13.97
N ALA A 212 -4.06 -9.88 14.82
CA ALA A 212 -4.61 -9.64 16.15
C ALA A 212 -6.08 -9.19 16.11
N ALA A 213 -6.43 -8.25 15.22
CA ALA A 213 -7.81 -7.80 15.04
C ALA A 213 -8.72 -8.90 14.50
N THR A 214 -8.22 -9.75 13.60
CA THR A 214 -8.93 -10.91 13.06
C THR A 214 -9.18 -11.94 14.16
N ALA A 215 -8.19 -12.20 15.01
CA ALA A 215 -8.33 -13.07 16.18
C ALA A 215 -9.40 -12.53 17.14
N THR A 216 -9.39 -11.22 17.44
CA THR A 216 -10.43 -10.57 18.25
C THR A 216 -11.82 -10.82 17.66
N LEU A 217 -11.98 -10.77 16.33
CA LEU A 217 -13.26 -11.04 15.66
C LEU A 217 -13.69 -12.52 15.69
N ALA A 218 -12.73 -13.45 15.79
CA ALA A 218 -12.95 -14.89 15.75
C ALA A 218 -13.26 -15.53 17.12
N GLU A 219 -12.92 -14.88 18.25
CA GLU A 219 -13.15 -15.38 19.61
C GLU A 219 -14.60 -15.86 19.84
N ARG A 220 -14.75 -17.11 20.29
CA ARG A 220 -16.02 -17.73 20.72
C ARG A 220 -15.82 -18.51 22.03
N PRO A 221 -16.76 -18.41 22.99
CA PRO A 221 -18.03 -17.67 22.96
C PRO A 221 -17.85 -16.16 23.14
N LEU A 222 -18.83 -15.34 22.69
CA LEU A 222 -18.82 -13.86 22.80
C LEU A 222 -18.55 -13.32 24.23
N LEU A 223 -18.71 -14.17 25.24
CA LEU A 223 -18.42 -13.90 26.65
C LEU A 223 -16.91 -13.74 26.95
N GLU A 224 -16.03 -14.27 26.11
CA GLU A 224 -14.58 -14.12 26.27
C GLU A 224 -14.06 -12.77 25.75
N ARG A 225 -14.79 -12.14 24.81
CA ARG A 225 -14.44 -10.81 24.29
C ARG A 225 -14.78 -9.74 25.33
N ARG A 226 -13.78 -9.03 25.84
CA ARG A 226 -14.03 -7.95 26.81
C ARG A 226 -14.49 -6.69 26.06
N PRO A 227 -15.44 -5.93 26.62
CA PRO A 227 -15.82 -4.64 26.05
C PRO A 227 -14.59 -3.74 25.86
N GLY A 228 -14.46 -3.15 24.68
CA GLY A 228 -13.34 -2.29 24.30
C GLY A 228 -12.16 -2.98 23.62
N ASP A 229 -12.11 -4.31 23.57
CA ASP A 229 -11.02 -5.03 22.87
C ASP A 229 -11.03 -4.72 21.37
N ALA A 230 -12.20 -4.82 20.74
CA ALA A 230 -12.35 -4.51 19.31
C ALA A 230 -12.10 -3.03 18.99
N ARG A 231 -12.48 -2.10 19.90
CA ARG A 231 -12.14 -0.67 19.75
C ARG A 231 -10.63 -0.44 19.81
N ARG A 232 -9.94 -1.02 20.80
CA ARG A 232 -8.48 -0.89 20.95
C ARG A 232 -7.74 -1.49 19.75
N ALA A 233 -8.22 -2.63 19.24
CA ALA A 233 -7.69 -3.24 18.03
C ALA A 233 -7.87 -2.33 16.81
N GLY A 234 -9.06 -1.71 16.65
CA GLY A 234 -9.35 -0.74 15.60
C GLY A 234 -8.45 0.51 15.69
N ASP A 235 -8.32 1.11 16.87
CA ASP A 235 -7.47 2.28 17.08
C ASP A 235 -5.99 1.99 16.78
N LEU A 236 -5.51 0.79 17.14
CA LEU A 236 -4.16 0.34 16.79
C LEU A 236 -4.04 0.15 15.27
N LEU A 237 -5.01 -0.48 14.64
CA LEU A 237 -5.03 -0.73 13.21
C LEU A 237 -4.98 0.57 12.41
N ALA A 238 -5.78 1.57 12.80
CA ALA A 238 -5.78 2.90 12.20
C ALA A 238 -4.38 3.56 12.29
N ARG A 239 -3.75 3.56 13.47
CA ARG A 239 -2.38 4.08 13.63
C ARG A 239 -1.35 3.34 12.78
N ARG A 240 -1.51 2.04 12.56
CA ARG A 240 -0.60 1.25 11.71
C ARG A 240 -0.82 1.53 10.23
N VAL A 241 -2.06 1.73 9.81
CA VAL A 241 -2.39 2.20 8.45
C VAL A 241 -1.75 3.57 8.21
N ASP A 242 -1.89 4.52 9.14
CA ASP A 242 -1.27 5.85 9.03
C ASP A 242 0.27 5.77 8.93
N ALA A 243 0.89 4.89 9.73
CA ALA A 243 2.34 4.66 9.68
C ALA A 243 2.81 4.11 8.33
N VAL A 244 2.08 3.15 7.75
CA VAL A 244 2.37 2.61 6.41
C VAL A 244 2.19 3.69 5.33
N THR A 245 1.10 4.45 5.39
CA THR A 245 0.85 5.57 4.45
C THR A 245 1.95 6.62 4.53
N THR A 246 2.38 6.98 5.74
CA THR A 246 3.48 7.92 5.97
C THR A 246 4.80 7.36 5.41
N SER A 247 5.11 6.09 5.67
CA SER A 247 6.32 5.45 5.15
C SER A 247 6.32 5.36 3.63
N ARG A 248 5.16 5.11 3.01
CA ARG A 248 5.00 5.11 1.55
C ARG A 248 5.19 6.50 0.96
N LEU A 249 4.61 7.53 1.58
CA LEU A 249 4.78 8.92 1.15
C LEU A 249 6.26 9.36 1.22
N THR A 250 6.98 8.99 2.29
CA THR A 250 8.42 9.26 2.42
C THR A 250 9.21 8.64 1.28
N LEU A 251 8.94 7.37 0.94
CA LEU A 251 9.61 6.73 -0.18
C LEU A 251 9.26 7.42 -1.51
N ALA A 252 7.97 7.67 -1.76
CA ALA A 252 7.50 8.31 -2.98
C ALA A 252 8.18 9.68 -3.21
N ARG A 253 8.28 10.51 -2.17
CA ARG A 253 8.98 11.81 -2.22
C ARG A 253 10.47 11.64 -2.54
N THR A 254 11.13 10.68 -1.92
CA THR A 254 12.55 10.39 -2.16
C THR A 254 12.78 9.94 -3.61
N THR A 255 11.92 9.05 -4.11
CA THR A 255 11.95 8.59 -5.50
C THR A 255 11.70 9.74 -6.48
N ALA A 256 10.72 10.60 -6.22
CA ALA A 256 10.42 11.76 -7.06
C ALA A 256 11.59 12.76 -7.10
N ALA A 257 12.19 13.08 -5.94
CA ALA A 257 13.37 13.93 -5.87
C ALA A 257 14.55 13.34 -6.65
N THR A 258 14.81 12.04 -6.49
CA THR A 258 15.87 11.34 -7.24
C THR A 258 15.62 11.36 -8.75
N ALA A 259 14.37 11.14 -9.18
CA ALA A 259 13.98 11.19 -10.59
C ALA A 259 14.13 12.60 -11.18
N ARG A 260 13.80 13.65 -10.40
CA ARG A 260 14.00 15.05 -10.78
C ARG A 260 15.48 15.38 -10.94
N ASP A 261 16.32 14.95 -10.01
CA ASP A 261 17.77 15.20 -10.09
C ASP A 261 18.39 14.47 -11.29
N ALA A 262 17.92 13.25 -11.60
CA ALA A 262 18.34 12.51 -12.78
C ALA A 262 17.84 13.10 -14.12
N LEU A 263 16.79 13.92 -14.11
CA LEU A 263 16.28 14.61 -15.29
C LEU A 263 17.14 15.82 -15.70
N GLN A 264 17.78 16.48 -14.73
CA GLN A 264 18.56 17.71 -14.94
C GLN A 264 19.70 17.57 -15.98
N PRO A 265 20.61 16.56 -15.92
CA PRO A 265 21.68 16.46 -16.91
C PRO A 265 21.15 16.15 -18.32
N VAL A 266 20.03 15.42 -18.43
CA VAL A 266 19.42 15.06 -19.72
C VAL A 266 18.76 16.27 -20.36
N THR A 267 18.06 17.09 -19.57
CA THR A 267 17.47 18.36 -20.04
C THR A 267 18.54 19.37 -20.44
N ALA A 268 19.61 19.53 -19.65
CA ALA A 268 20.72 20.41 -19.99
C ALA A 268 21.41 20.02 -21.31
N ARG A 269 21.62 18.70 -21.55
CA ARG A 269 22.14 18.21 -22.83
C ARG A 269 21.16 18.51 -23.97
N GLY A 270 19.86 18.27 -23.77
CA GLY A 270 18.83 18.58 -24.75
C GLY A 270 18.79 20.07 -25.12
N GLU A 271 18.86 20.98 -24.15
CA GLU A 271 18.93 22.43 -24.36
C GLU A 271 20.19 22.86 -25.12
N THR A 272 21.33 22.24 -24.81
CA THR A 272 22.61 22.47 -25.50
C THR A 272 22.49 22.08 -26.97
N VAL A 273 21.98 20.87 -27.25
CA VAL A 273 21.76 20.39 -28.62
C VAL A 273 20.75 21.29 -29.35
N LEU A 274 19.62 21.63 -28.71
CA LEU A 274 18.62 22.52 -29.29
C LEU A 274 19.22 23.90 -29.62
N THR A 275 20.08 24.45 -28.77
CA THR A 275 20.72 25.73 -29.05
C THR A 275 21.76 25.61 -30.18
N ALA A 276 22.63 24.60 -30.10
CA ALA A 276 23.71 24.40 -31.06
C ALA A 276 23.23 24.08 -32.48
N THR A 277 22.03 23.49 -32.63
CA THR A 277 21.44 23.17 -33.94
C THR A 277 20.67 24.33 -34.57
N ASP A 278 20.55 25.48 -33.88
CA ASP A 278 19.80 26.62 -34.40
C ASP A 278 20.42 27.18 -35.68
N GLY A 279 19.63 27.23 -36.75
CA GLY A 279 20.10 27.71 -38.06
C GLY A 279 21.06 26.77 -38.81
N LEU A 280 21.36 25.58 -38.28
CA LEU A 280 22.25 24.60 -38.92
C LEU A 280 21.53 23.63 -39.88
N GLY A 281 20.23 23.83 -40.12
CA GLY A 281 19.48 23.13 -41.17
C GLY A 281 18.89 21.76 -40.81
N ALA A 282 18.97 21.32 -39.55
CA ALA A 282 18.22 20.15 -39.09
C ALA A 282 16.71 20.32 -39.27
N ASP A 283 15.99 19.20 -39.40
CA ASP A 283 14.54 19.18 -39.60
C ASP A 283 13.78 19.89 -38.45
N GLU A 284 12.97 20.88 -38.81
CA GLU A 284 12.26 21.73 -37.84
C GLU A 284 11.20 20.96 -37.03
N GLN A 285 10.63 19.88 -37.59
CA GLN A 285 9.69 19.03 -36.85
C GLN A 285 10.44 18.22 -35.77
N VAL A 286 11.63 17.71 -36.06
CA VAL A 286 12.48 17.01 -35.09
C VAL A 286 12.95 17.99 -34.00
N ARG A 287 13.37 19.20 -34.40
CA ARG A 287 13.73 20.29 -33.48
C ARG A 287 12.57 20.65 -32.54
N GLY A 288 11.36 20.83 -33.10
CA GLY A 288 10.14 21.11 -32.33
C GLY A 288 9.74 19.98 -31.38
N ALA A 289 10.04 18.72 -31.72
CA ALA A 289 9.80 17.58 -30.84
C ALA A 289 10.69 17.63 -29.58
N LEU A 290 11.98 17.98 -29.73
CA LEU A 290 12.86 18.18 -28.57
C LEU A 290 12.42 19.37 -27.72
N ALA A 291 12.07 20.50 -28.33
CA ALA A 291 11.55 21.65 -27.59
C ALA A 291 10.30 21.29 -26.78
N THR A 292 9.34 20.57 -27.37
CA THR A 292 8.13 20.09 -26.68
C THR A 292 8.46 19.14 -25.52
N ALA A 293 9.45 18.25 -25.71
CA ALA A 293 9.89 17.34 -24.66
C ALA A 293 10.54 18.09 -23.49
N LEU A 294 11.36 19.11 -23.77
CA LEU A 294 11.98 19.97 -22.75
C LEU A 294 10.91 20.78 -21.98
N ASP A 295 9.93 21.37 -22.66
CA ASP A 295 8.83 22.09 -22.01
C ASP A 295 8.02 21.17 -21.09
N SER A 296 7.73 19.95 -21.56
CA SER A 296 7.03 18.93 -20.76
C SER A 296 7.86 18.49 -19.55
N ALA A 297 9.18 18.33 -19.72
CA ALA A 297 10.10 18.00 -18.65
C ALA A 297 10.17 19.12 -17.60
N ALA A 298 10.22 20.39 -18.02
CA ALA A 298 10.20 21.53 -17.11
C ALA A 298 8.89 21.59 -16.30
N ALA A 299 7.75 21.33 -16.94
CA ALA A 299 6.46 21.24 -16.25
C ALA A 299 6.42 20.11 -15.21
N SER A 300 6.93 18.92 -15.55
CA SER A 300 7.04 17.79 -14.61
C SER A 300 7.99 18.10 -13.45
N ALA A 301 9.13 18.74 -13.71
CA ALA A 301 10.08 19.16 -12.69
C ALA A 301 9.47 20.18 -11.71
N ALA A 302 8.66 21.12 -12.22
CA ALA A 302 7.95 22.10 -11.39
C ALA A 302 6.93 21.45 -10.44
N GLN A 303 6.21 20.41 -10.90
CA GLN A 303 5.31 19.64 -10.04
C GLN A 303 6.04 18.85 -8.94
N ALA A 304 7.33 18.57 -9.15
CA ALA A 304 8.20 17.88 -8.21
C ALA A 304 9.13 18.83 -7.44
N ALA A 305 8.84 20.13 -7.39
CA ALA A 305 9.60 21.07 -6.57
C ALA A 305 9.57 20.66 -5.09
N ASP A 306 10.62 21.02 -4.32
CA ASP A 306 10.76 20.58 -2.93
C ASP A 306 9.55 20.96 -2.07
N ASP A 307 9.02 22.18 -2.23
CA ASP A 307 7.82 22.64 -1.54
C ASP A 307 6.58 21.83 -1.94
N ALA A 308 6.41 21.55 -3.24
CA ALA A 308 5.28 20.76 -3.75
C ALA A 308 5.31 19.31 -3.25
N LEU A 309 6.50 18.69 -3.22
CA LEU A 309 6.69 17.36 -2.64
C LEU A 309 6.46 17.38 -1.12
N GLY A 310 6.93 18.42 -0.44
CA GLY A 310 6.78 18.62 1.01
C GLY A 310 5.32 18.76 1.46
N ASP A 311 4.50 19.43 0.66
CA ASP A 311 3.07 19.65 0.93
C ASP A 311 2.18 18.48 0.50
N ALA A 312 2.65 17.60 -0.39
CA ALA A 312 1.85 16.50 -0.92
C ALA A 312 1.50 15.47 0.15
N THR A 313 0.21 15.19 0.37
CA THR A 313 -0.25 14.22 1.38
C THR A 313 -0.65 12.86 0.80
N ASP A 314 -0.88 12.77 -0.51
CA ASP A 314 -1.28 11.53 -1.18
C ASP A 314 -0.05 10.83 -1.79
N PRO A 315 0.37 9.66 -1.26
CA PRO A 315 1.50 8.92 -1.83
C PRO A 315 1.28 8.52 -3.29
N THR A 316 0.04 8.23 -3.71
CA THR A 316 -0.24 7.77 -5.08
C THR A 316 -0.04 8.89 -6.09
N ALA A 317 -0.38 10.12 -5.72
CA ALA A 317 -0.10 11.29 -6.55
C ALA A 317 1.41 11.50 -6.72
N VAL A 318 2.18 11.42 -5.64
CA VAL A 318 3.65 11.60 -5.68
C VAL A 318 4.34 10.48 -6.49
N GLU A 319 3.88 9.24 -6.36
CA GLU A 319 4.37 8.11 -7.17
C GLU A 319 4.12 8.34 -8.68
N ARG A 320 2.97 8.92 -9.03
CA ARG A 320 2.69 9.31 -10.43
C ARG A 320 3.66 10.39 -10.90
N THR A 321 3.88 11.44 -10.11
CA THR A 321 4.88 12.48 -10.42
C THR A 321 6.27 11.88 -10.63
N ALA A 322 6.69 10.92 -9.80
CA ALA A 322 7.96 10.22 -10.00
C ALA A 322 8.01 9.47 -11.35
N SER A 323 6.92 8.78 -11.72
CA SER A 323 6.81 8.11 -13.02
C SER A 323 6.83 9.09 -14.19
N ASP A 324 6.16 10.24 -14.07
CA ASP A 324 6.08 11.27 -15.11
C ASP A 324 7.45 11.92 -15.35
N LEU A 325 8.27 12.09 -14.30
CA LEU A 325 9.66 12.54 -14.42
C LEU A 325 10.54 11.57 -15.19
N VAL A 326 10.41 10.26 -14.91
CA VAL A 326 11.14 9.21 -15.64
C VAL A 326 10.74 9.20 -17.12
N ALA A 327 9.43 9.27 -17.40
CA ALA A 327 8.93 9.35 -18.77
C ALA A 327 9.43 10.61 -19.49
N ALA A 328 9.44 11.77 -18.82
CA ALA A 328 9.96 13.01 -19.38
C ALA A 328 11.46 12.91 -19.69
N ARG A 329 12.26 12.30 -18.80
CA ARG A 329 13.68 12.06 -19.04
C ARG A 329 13.91 11.23 -20.29
N ASP A 330 13.19 10.11 -20.42
CA ASP A 330 13.34 9.21 -21.55
C ASP A 330 12.88 9.87 -22.87
N ALA A 331 11.82 10.70 -22.82
CA ALA A 331 11.36 11.49 -23.95
C ALA A 331 12.39 12.53 -24.40
N VAL A 332 12.98 13.29 -23.47
CA VAL A 332 14.04 14.26 -23.79
C VAL A 332 15.28 13.55 -24.35
N GLY A 333 15.72 12.45 -23.73
CA GLY A 333 16.86 11.68 -24.22
C GLY A 333 16.65 11.17 -25.66
N THR A 334 15.47 10.59 -25.92
CA THR A 334 15.11 10.10 -27.26
C THR A 334 15.06 11.24 -28.29
N ALA A 335 14.41 12.35 -27.95
CA ALA A 335 14.32 13.50 -28.84
C ALA A 335 15.68 14.19 -29.09
N THR A 336 16.56 14.17 -28.08
CA THR A 336 17.94 14.71 -28.20
C THR A 336 18.74 13.89 -29.21
N VAL A 337 18.73 12.56 -29.09
CA VAL A 337 19.40 11.66 -30.05
C VAL A 337 18.80 11.81 -31.45
N ALA A 338 17.47 11.96 -31.56
CA ALA A 338 16.82 12.18 -32.84
C ALA A 338 17.26 13.49 -33.51
N LEU A 339 17.38 14.59 -32.74
CA LEU A 339 17.86 15.87 -33.26
C LEU A 339 19.34 15.82 -33.65
N LEU A 340 20.18 15.18 -32.83
CA LEU A 340 21.59 14.93 -33.17
C LEU A 340 21.71 14.15 -34.49
N THR A 341 20.94 13.08 -34.64
CA THR A 341 20.89 12.27 -35.87
C THR A 341 20.40 13.08 -37.08
N ALA A 342 19.39 13.94 -36.90
CA ALA A 342 18.91 14.80 -37.97
C ALA A 342 19.94 15.87 -38.37
N GLN A 343 20.68 16.42 -37.40
CA GLN A 343 21.75 17.38 -37.65
C GLN A 343 22.93 16.74 -38.39
N ASP A 344 23.31 15.53 -37.96
CA ASP A 344 24.35 14.71 -38.58
C ASP A 344 24.11 14.54 -40.08
N ALA A 345 22.91 14.10 -40.44
CA ALA A 345 22.52 13.85 -41.83
C ALA A 345 22.58 15.10 -42.73
N VAL A 346 22.57 16.29 -42.15
CA VAL A 346 22.66 17.57 -42.86
C VAL A 346 24.10 18.09 -42.92
N THR A 347 24.88 17.87 -41.87
CA THR A 347 26.20 18.51 -41.69
C THR A 347 27.36 17.58 -42.04
N CYS A 348 27.27 16.30 -41.68
CA CYS A 348 28.33 15.33 -41.85
C CYS A 348 28.05 14.45 -43.08
N PRO A 349 28.71 14.68 -44.23
CA PRO A 349 28.43 13.97 -45.48
C PRO A 349 28.89 12.51 -45.49
N GLU A 350 29.71 12.09 -44.53
CA GLU A 350 30.40 10.80 -44.55
C GLU A 350 30.00 9.91 -43.37
N PRO A 351 29.86 8.58 -43.54
CA PRO A 351 29.34 7.69 -42.49
C PRO A 351 30.20 7.56 -41.23
N ASP A 352 31.49 7.90 -41.30
CA ASP A 352 32.43 7.90 -40.18
C ASP A 352 32.51 9.25 -39.44
N GLN A 353 31.79 10.25 -39.93
CA GLN A 353 31.68 11.56 -39.29
C GLN A 353 30.41 11.59 -38.45
N VAL A 354 30.53 12.15 -37.25
CA VAL A 354 29.41 12.29 -36.32
C VAL A 354 29.43 13.71 -35.78
N TRP A 355 28.30 14.41 -35.90
CA TRP A 355 28.17 15.80 -35.46
C TRP A 355 28.01 15.91 -33.94
N PHE A 356 28.88 16.66 -33.27
CA PHE A 356 28.73 16.95 -31.84
C PHE A 356 28.64 18.46 -31.58
N PRO A 357 27.74 18.91 -30.68
CA PRO A 357 27.63 20.33 -30.32
C PRO A 357 28.89 20.86 -29.64
N GLU A 358 29.68 20.02 -28.96
CA GLU A 358 30.95 20.40 -28.34
C GLU A 358 32.13 20.43 -29.34
N GLY A 359 31.91 19.96 -30.58
CA GLY A 359 32.94 19.86 -31.60
C GLY A 359 33.55 21.22 -31.94
N GLY A 360 34.75 21.48 -31.43
CA GLY A 360 35.47 22.75 -31.59
C GLY A 360 35.09 23.82 -30.56
N HIS A 361 34.33 23.46 -29.53
CA HIS A 361 33.82 24.36 -28.47
C HIS A 361 34.21 23.94 -27.05
N LEU A 362 35.16 23.01 -26.89
CA LEU A 362 35.70 22.64 -25.57
C LEU A 362 36.25 23.83 -24.80
N ALA A 363 36.02 23.87 -23.49
CA ALA A 363 36.58 24.88 -22.62
C ALA A 363 38.09 24.69 -22.44
N ASP A 364 38.82 25.77 -22.18
CA ASP A 364 40.27 25.70 -21.95
C ASP A 364 40.64 24.79 -20.76
N ASP A 365 39.79 24.72 -19.72
CA ASP A 365 40.00 23.85 -18.55
C ASP A 365 39.80 22.35 -18.87
N ASP A 366 39.11 22.02 -19.97
CA ASP A 366 38.95 20.65 -20.46
C ASP A 366 40.12 20.20 -21.35
N LEU A 367 41.04 21.13 -21.66
CA LEU A 367 42.17 20.91 -22.54
C LEU A 367 43.49 20.93 -21.75
N ALA A 368 44.41 20.06 -22.14
CA ALA A 368 45.76 20.01 -21.60
C ALA A 368 46.81 20.11 -22.71
N SER A 369 47.88 20.87 -22.44
CA SER A 369 49.00 21.02 -23.38
C SER A 369 49.84 19.75 -23.43
N VAL A 370 50.25 19.34 -24.61
CA VAL A 370 51.13 18.18 -24.81
C VAL A 370 52.55 18.52 -24.34
N PRO A 371 53.19 17.75 -23.43
CA PRO A 371 54.46 18.13 -22.81
C PRO A 371 55.63 18.40 -23.77
N TRP A 372 55.75 17.62 -24.85
CA TRP A 372 56.81 17.77 -25.87
C TRP A 372 56.39 18.64 -27.06
N ALA A 373 55.12 19.07 -27.10
CA ALA A 373 54.55 19.93 -28.14
C ALA A 373 53.59 20.94 -27.50
N PRO A 374 54.08 21.92 -26.71
CA PRO A 374 53.24 22.75 -25.84
C PRO A 374 52.26 23.68 -26.58
N GLY A 375 52.41 23.86 -27.89
CA GLY A 375 51.42 24.55 -28.73
C GLY A 375 50.22 23.67 -29.13
N MET A 376 50.30 22.36 -28.90
CA MET A 376 49.24 21.39 -29.18
C MET A 376 48.50 21.05 -27.90
N ARG A 377 47.17 20.99 -27.97
CA ARG A 377 46.30 20.64 -26.85
C ARG A 377 45.43 19.44 -27.21
N VAL A 378 45.15 18.59 -26.24
CA VAL A 378 44.18 17.49 -26.33
C VAL A 378 43.26 17.55 -25.12
N ARG A 379 42.15 16.81 -25.15
CA ARG A 379 41.27 16.68 -23.99
C ARG A 379 42.06 16.14 -22.79
N ALA A 380 41.88 16.76 -21.63
CA ALA A 380 42.74 16.54 -20.47
C ALA A 380 42.72 15.08 -19.96
N ASP A 381 41.61 14.37 -20.11
CA ASP A 381 41.44 12.95 -19.80
C ASP A 381 42.20 12.01 -20.76
N VAL A 382 42.43 12.44 -22.00
CA VAL A 382 43.15 11.69 -23.04
C VAL A 382 44.67 11.90 -22.95
N LEU A 383 45.14 13.04 -22.40
CA LEU A 383 46.57 13.36 -22.35
C LEU A 383 47.45 12.27 -21.70
N PRO A 384 47.08 11.65 -20.55
CA PRO A 384 47.92 10.64 -19.90
C PRO A 384 48.20 9.42 -20.78
N SER A 385 47.28 9.07 -21.67
CA SER A 385 47.45 7.93 -22.58
C SER A 385 48.33 8.28 -23.77
N LEU A 386 48.23 9.52 -24.28
CA LEU A 386 49.13 10.07 -25.30
C LEU A 386 50.58 10.12 -24.81
N VAL A 387 50.80 10.54 -23.56
CA VAL A 387 52.13 10.57 -22.93
C VAL A 387 52.74 9.17 -22.85
N GLN A 388 51.96 8.16 -22.49
CA GLN A 388 52.45 6.77 -22.44
C GLN A 388 52.80 6.22 -23.83
N LEU A 389 51.97 6.54 -24.83
CA LEU A 389 52.26 6.19 -26.23
C LEU A 389 53.58 6.83 -26.69
N ASP A 390 53.77 8.11 -26.39
CA ASP A 390 54.98 8.85 -26.74
C ASP A 390 56.22 8.34 -26.00
N ASP A 391 56.11 8.01 -24.71
CA ASP A 391 57.20 7.41 -23.95
C ASP A 391 57.68 6.09 -24.58
N ALA A 392 56.74 5.24 -24.99
CA ALA A 392 57.04 3.99 -25.66
C ALA A 392 57.60 4.20 -27.07
N PHE A 393 57.07 5.17 -27.82
CA PHE A 393 57.57 5.55 -29.13
C PHE A 393 59.01 6.08 -29.03
N ARG A 394 59.29 6.97 -28.08
CA ARG A 394 60.62 7.51 -27.80
C ARG A 394 61.60 6.43 -27.38
N ALA A 395 61.17 5.46 -26.57
CA ALA A 395 62.01 4.31 -26.21
C ALA A 395 62.40 3.46 -27.43
N ARG A 396 61.55 3.40 -28.47
CA ARG A 396 61.79 2.64 -29.70
C ARG A 396 62.60 3.39 -30.75
N PHE A 397 62.36 4.68 -30.93
CA PHE A 397 62.89 5.48 -32.06
C PHE A 397 63.86 6.60 -31.63
N GLY A 398 63.95 6.90 -30.33
CA GLY A 398 64.87 7.90 -29.79
C GLY A 398 64.40 9.35 -29.94
N SER A 399 63.18 9.59 -30.42
CA SER A 399 62.55 10.92 -30.52
C SER A 399 61.08 10.85 -30.14
N ASP A 400 60.53 11.95 -29.65
CA ASP A 400 59.08 12.11 -29.43
C ASP A 400 58.29 12.04 -30.74
N LEU A 401 56.99 11.78 -30.62
CA LEU A 401 55.99 11.92 -31.67
C LEU A 401 55.96 13.37 -32.17
N LYS A 402 56.11 13.55 -33.47
CA LYS A 402 56.05 14.86 -34.10
C LYS A 402 54.60 15.22 -34.41
N LEU A 403 53.93 15.91 -33.49
CA LEU A 403 52.54 16.33 -33.70
C LEU A 403 52.49 17.57 -34.63
N ASN A 404 51.63 17.54 -35.64
CA ASN A 404 51.34 18.71 -36.50
C ASN A 404 49.91 19.25 -36.33
N SER A 405 49.00 18.48 -35.75
CA SER A 405 47.65 18.90 -35.39
C SER A 405 47.14 18.13 -34.17
N ALA A 406 46.28 18.76 -33.38
CA ALA A 406 45.63 18.16 -32.22
C ALA A 406 44.22 18.78 -32.09
N TYR A 407 43.79 19.24 -30.91
CA TYR A 407 42.53 19.97 -30.78
C TYR A 407 42.45 21.15 -31.76
N ARG A 408 41.33 21.23 -32.49
CA ARG A 408 40.99 22.36 -33.37
C ARG A 408 39.72 23.03 -32.86
N SER A 409 39.76 24.35 -32.69
CA SER A 409 38.55 25.11 -32.40
C SER A 409 37.59 25.09 -33.59
N TYR A 410 36.33 25.47 -33.38
CA TYR A 410 35.35 25.56 -34.45
C TYR A 410 35.82 26.52 -35.57
N ASP A 411 36.37 27.68 -35.19
CA ASP A 411 36.88 28.68 -36.14
C ASP A 411 38.10 28.16 -36.92
N ASP A 412 39.00 27.43 -36.25
CA ASP A 412 40.13 26.77 -36.93
C ASP A 412 39.64 25.70 -37.92
N GLN A 413 38.63 24.92 -37.51
CA GLN A 413 38.03 23.91 -38.37
C GLN A 413 37.33 24.53 -39.58
N LEU A 414 36.62 25.65 -39.37
CA LEU A 414 35.98 26.42 -40.44
C LEU A 414 37.01 26.94 -41.45
N ALA A 415 38.16 27.43 -40.96
CA ALA A 415 39.26 27.90 -41.81
C ALA A 415 39.93 26.76 -42.61
N VAL A 416 40.08 25.57 -42.01
CA VAL A 416 40.67 24.40 -42.69
C VAL A 416 39.70 23.74 -43.67
N TYR A 417 38.40 23.72 -43.34
CA TYR A 417 37.35 23.20 -44.21
C TYR A 417 37.08 24.12 -45.40
N ASP A 418 37.03 25.44 -45.19
CA ASP A 418 36.62 26.45 -46.17
C ASP A 418 35.29 26.12 -46.88
N PRO A 419 34.12 26.51 -46.32
CA PRO A 419 32.83 26.22 -46.95
C PRO A 419 32.66 26.78 -48.37
N ALA A 420 33.42 27.82 -48.75
CA ALA A 420 33.35 28.38 -50.11
C ALA A 420 34.13 27.51 -51.11
N HIS A 421 35.18 26.84 -50.66
CA HIS A 421 35.98 25.90 -51.46
C HIS A 421 36.36 24.67 -50.61
N PRO A 422 35.40 23.76 -50.33
CA PRO A 422 35.58 22.70 -49.36
C PRO A 422 36.85 21.88 -49.59
N ASN A 423 37.72 21.85 -48.59
CA ASN A 423 38.89 21.00 -48.56
C ASN A 423 38.44 19.53 -48.41
N PRO A 424 38.69 18.65 -49.40
CA PRO A 424 38.20 17.28 -49.36
C PRO A 424 38.86 16.42 -48.26
N LEU A 425 39.95 16.90 -47.65
CA LEU A 425 40.64 16.25 -46.53
C LEU A 425 40.15 16.72 -45.16
N ALA A 426 39.24 17.70 -45.11
CA ALA A 426 38.75 18.27 -43.88
C ALA A 426 37.29 17.87 -43.66
N ALA A 427 36.98 17.36 -42.47
CA ALA A 427 35.59 17.21 -42.04
C ALA A 427 34.93 18.60 -41.86
N PRO A 428 33.62 18.73 -42.10
CA PRO A 428 32.89 19.95 -41.78
C PRO A 428 33.03 20.34 -40.29
N PRO A 429 32.90 21.63 -39.93
CA PRO A 429 32.87 22.06 -38.54
C PRO A 429 31.78 21.33 -37.73
N GLY A 430 32.13 20.87 -36.53
CA GLY A 430 31.26 20.02 -35.69
C GLY A 430 31.33 18.51 -35.99
N CYS A 431 31.85 18.10 -37.16
CA CYS A 431 32.02 16.70 -37.56
C CYS A 431 33.46 16.17 -37.39
N SER A 432 34.42 17.04 -37.05
CA SER A 432 35.83 16.65 -36.92
C SER A 432 36.15 16.15 -35.51
N ASN A 433 36.78 14.98 -35.42
CA ASN A 433 37.25 14.43 -34.14
C ASN A 433 38.38 15.28 -33.50
N HIS A 434 39.06 16.14 -34.26
CA HIS A 434 39.93 17.16 -33.68
C HIS A 434 39.17 18.18 -32.84
N GLY A 435 37.92 18.49 -33.21
CA GLY A 435 37.05 19.36 -32.42
C GLY A 435 36.68 18.75 -31.05
N LEU A 436 36.79 17.43 -30.91
CA LEU A 436 36.55 16.72 -29.64
C LEU A 436 37.81 16.63 -28.76
N GLY A 437 38.95 17.11 -29.25
CA GLY A 437 40.23 17.02 -28.55
C GLY A 437 40.74 15.59 -28.35
N THR A 438 40.18 14.62 -29.07
CA THR A 438 40.54 13.19 -28.95
C THR A 438 41.40 12.68 -30.10
N SER A 439 41.74 13.54 -31.06
CA SER A 439 42.57 13.20 -32.23
C SER A 439 43.88 13.96 -32.26
N VAL A 440 44.91 13.33 -32.83
CA VAL A 440 46.17 13.98 -33.20
C VAL A 440 46.56 13.57 -34.61
N ASP A 441 47.18 14.50 -35.33
CA ASP A 441 47.88 14.19 -36.57
C ASP A 441 49.39 14.18 -36.29
N ILE A 442 50.07 13.16 -36.82
CA ILE A 442 51.49 12.90 -36.60
C ILE A 442 52.24 13.09 -37.93
N ASP A 443 53.23 13.97 -37.92
CA ASP A 443 54.08 14.25 -39.06
C ASP A 443 55.20 13.19 -39.20
N GLY A 444 55.71 13.03 -40.43
CA GLY A 444 56.83 12.14 -40.73
C GLY A 444 56.49 10.65 -40.78
N ILE A 445 55.24 10.26 -40.54
CA ILE A 445 54.76 8.86 -40.66
C ILE A 445 53.99 8.58 -41.96
N SER A 446 53.85 9.59 -42.82
CA SER A 446 52.94 9.62 -43.99
C SER A 446 53.33 8.71 -45.16
N GLN A 447 54.43 7.97 -45.07
CA GLN A 447 54.86 7.01 -46.10
C GLN A 447 54.36 5.60 -45.72
N PRO A 448 53.53 4.95 -46.55
CA PRO A 448 53.18 3.55 -46.36
C PRO A 448 54.43 2.68 -46.23
N GLY A 449 54.58 2.00 -45.09
CA GLY A 449 55.75 1.17 -44.77
C GLY A 449 56.86 1.87 -43.96
N SER A 450 56.64 3.08 -43.45
CA SER A 450 57.54 3.64 -42.42
C SER A 450 57.58 2.74 -41.18
N ALA A 451 58.75 2.62 -40.56
CA ALA A 451 58.91 1.79 -39.37
C ALA A 451 58.08 2.34 -38.20
N GLU A 452 57.93 3.66 -38.16
CA GLU A 452 57.14 4.44 -37.21
C GLU A 452 55.64 4.14 -37.36
N TYR A 453 55.09 4.24 -38.59
CA TYR A 453 53.68 3.88 -38.84
C TYR A 453 53.41 2.41 -38.49
N ALA A 454 54.26 1.48 -38.96
CA ALA A 454 54.08 0.06 -38.68
C ALA A 454 54.15 -0.24 -37.17
N TRP A 455 54.99 0.48 -36.43
CA TRP A 455 55.06 0.35 -34.99
C TRP A 455 53.81 0.92 -34.30
N LEU A 456 53.35 2.12 -34.69
CA LEU A 456 52.12 2.71 -34.15
C LEU A 456 50.92 1.81 -34.44
N ALA A 457 50.76 1.30 -35.66
CA ALA A 457 49.65 0.40 -36.03
C ALA A 457 49.63 -0.88 -35.18
N ALA A 458 50.81 -1.39 -34.81
CA ALA A 458 50.92 -2.59 -33.97
C ALA A 458 50.81 -2.32 -32.45
N HIS A 459 51.05 -1.10 -31.97
CA HIS A 459 51.20 -0.83 -30.53
C HIS A 459 50.30 0.27 -29.97
N ALA A 460 49.79 1.21 -30.77
CA ALA A 460 49.00 2.34 -30.27
C ALA A 460 47.78 1.88 -29.45
N GLY A 461 47.15 0.78 -29.85
CA GLY A 461 45.99 0.20 -29.17
C GLY A 461 46.25 -0.17 -27.70
N THR A 462 47.48 -0.54 -27.34
CA THR A 462 47.82 -0.87 -25.94
C THR A 462 47.85 0.36 -25.04
N TYR A 463 47.93 1.55 -25.63
CA TYR A 463 47.91 2.84 -24.95
C TYR A 463 46.58 3.58 -25.15
N GLY A 464 45.54 2.94 -25.68
CA GLY A 464 44.24 3.59 -25.87
C GLY A 464 44.18 4.57 -27.05
N TRP A 465 45.01 4.35 -28.07
CA TRP A 465 45.01 5.07 -29.34
C TRP A 465 44.82 4.09 -30.51
N MET A 466 44.22 4.55 -31.60
CA MET A 466 43.95 3.71 -32.76
C MET A 466 44.10 4.49 -34.07
N HIS A 467 44.43 3.78 -35.13
CA HIS A 467 44.26 4.24 -36.50
C HIS A 467 42.84 3.84 -36.93
N PRO A 468 41.93 4.78 -37.23
CA PRO A 468 40.56 4.42 -37.54
C PRO A 468 40.44 3.81 -38.95
N ASP A 469 39.50 2.87 -39.13
CA ASP A 469 39.32 2.12 -40.38
C ASP A 469 39.14 3.00 -41.63
N TRP A 470 38.54 4.19 -41.50
CA TRP A 470 38.37 5.12 -42.61
C TRP A 470 39.69 5.76 -43.07
N ALA A 471 40.68 5.86 -42.17
CA ALA A 471 41.99 6.46 -42.39
C ALA A 471 43.06 5.46 -42.82
N GLU A 472 42.78 4.16 -42.74
CA GLU A 472 43.65 3.09 -43.21
C GLU A 472 43.98 3.25 -44.71
N PRO A 473 45.09 2.68 -45.22
CA PRO A 473 45.45 2.76 -46.64
C PRO A 473 44.37 2.26 -47.61
N GLY A 474 43.50 1.36 -47.16
CA GLY A 474 42.34 0.86 -47.91
C GLY A 474 41.00 1.50 -47.51
N GLY A 475 41.02 2.49 -46.62
CA GLY A 475 39.86 3.20 -46.11
C GLY A 475 39.31 4.22 -47.11
N ARG A 476 38.24 4.92 -46.71
CA ARG A 476 37.56 5.94 -47.52
C ARG A 476 38.49 7.12 -47.83
N LEU A 477 39.24 7.57 -46.83
CA LEU A 477 40.14 8.71 -46.92
C LEU A 477 41.48 8.32 -46.26
N PRO A 478 42.43 7.74 -47.02
CA PRO A 478 43.70 7.31 -46.46
C PRO A 478 44.50 8.45 -45.81
N GLU A 479 44.59 8.42 -44.48
CA GLU A 479 45.27 9.40 -43.65
C GLU A 479 46.20 8.67 -42.67
N PRO A 480 47.40 8.22 -43.11
CA PRO A 480 48.34 7.51 -42.25
C PRO A 480 48.85 8.35 -41.06
N TRP A 481 48.65 9.67 -41.10
CA TRP A 481 48.99 10.60 -40.03
C TRP A 481 47.93 10.72 -38.94
N HIS A 482 46.68 10.32 -39.19
CA HIS A 482 45.56 10.62 -38.28
C HIS A 482 45.36 9.54 -37.22
N TRP A 483 45.48 9.87 -35.94
CA TRP A 483 45.30 8.92 -34.83
C TRP A 483 44.26 9.44 -33.84
N GLN A 484 43.47 8.52 -33.30
CA GLN A 484 42.36 8.85 -32.41
C GLN A 484 42.50 8.10 -31.09
N SER A 485 42.11 8.73 -29.98
CA SER A 485 41.88 8.00 -28.74
C SER A 485 40.69 7.06 -28.92
N VAL A 486 40.75 5.89 -28.27
CA VAL A 486 39.60 4.96 -28.18
C VAL A 486 38.40 5.56 -27.42
N LEU A 487 38.58 6.71 -26.76
CA LEU A 487 37.52 7.50 -26.13
C LEU A 487 36.80 8.44 -27.11
N THR A 488 37.19 8.44 -28.39
CA THR A 488 36.49 9.20 -29.43
C THR A 488 35.10 8.59 -29.65
N PRO A 489 34.02 9.34 -29.46
CA PRO A 489 32.67 8.83 -29.67
C PRO A 489 32.42 8.57 -31.16
N THR A 490 31.78 7.45 -31.46
CA THR A 490 31.39 7.03 -32.82
C THR A 490 29.87 7.01 -33.02
N SER A 491 29.12 7.41 -31.99
CA SER A 491 27.65 7.50 -31.97
C SER A 491 27.18 8.41 -30.82
N TYR A 492 25.87 8.69 -30.78
CA TYR A 492 25.22 9.60 -29.81
C TYR A 492 24.92 9.03 -28.43
#